data_AF-A0A6B1G6C4-F1
#
_entry.id   AF-A0A6B1G6C4-F1
#
_cell.length_a   1.000
_cell.length_b   1.000
_cell.length_c   1.000
_cell.angle_alpha   90.00
_cell.angle_beta   90.00
_cell.angle_gamma   90.00
#
_symmetry.space_group_name_H-M   'P 1'
#
loop_
_entity.id
_entity.type
_entity.pdbx_description
1 polymer ?
#
loop_
_entity_poly.entity_id
_entity_poly.type
_entity_poly.pdbx_seq_one_letter_code
_entity_poly.pdbx_strand_id
1 'polypeptide(L)'
;MSYTEADVAAARDAMDAYRGEFDGEVAAALAVVGLSAERAHKEAEIRDDMIRVAHQSGASLRQLAKVSGLGRKTVTAIVEAGRTQH
;
A
#
# COMPACT_ATOMS: atom_id res chain seq x y z
N MET A 1 22.38 13.57 -0.37
CA MET A 1 21.38 13.02 -1.30
C MET A 1 20.85 14.18 -2.12
N SER A 2 20.93 14.15 -3.44
CA SER A 2 20.39 15.19 -4.33
C SER A 2 19.34 14.53 -5.21
N TYR A 3 18.18 15.16 -5.36
CA TYR A 3 17.12 14.68 -6.24
C TYR A 3 17.49 14.97 -7.69
N THR A 4 17.30 13.99 -8.57
CA THR A 4 17.48 14.18 -10.00
C THR A 4 16.31 14.97 -10.58
N GLU A 5 16.50 15.60 -11.74
CA GLU A 5 15.40 16.26 -12.45
C GLU A 5 14.27 15.28 -12.79
N ALA A 6 14.62 14.02 -13.06
CA ALA A 6 13.65 12.95 -13.28
C ALA A 6 12.82 12.65 -12.02
N ASP A 7 13.45 12.63 -10.84
CA ASP A 7 12.73 12.44 -9.57
C ASP A 7 11.75 13.58 -9.30
N VAL A 8 12.16 14.81 -9.60
CA VAL A 8 11.31 16.00 -9.45
C VAL A 8 10.16 16.00 -10.44
N ALA A 9 10.41 15.62 -11.70
CA ALA A 9 9.37 15.51 -12.73
C ALA A 9 8.33 14.45 -12.35
N ALA A 10 8.77 13.24 -11.96
CA ALA A 10 7.87 12.17 -11.54
C ALA A 10 7.03 12.55 -10.31
N ALA A 11 7.62 13.28 -9.35
CA ALA A 11 6.89 13.77 -8.19
C ALA A 11 5.81 14.79 -8.58
N ARG A 12 6.08 15.68 -9.55
CA ARG A 12 5.09 16.63 -10.07
C ARG A 12 3.96 15.93 -10.81
N ASP A 13 4.29 15.00 -11.69
CA ASP A 13 3.28 14.22 -12.42
C ASP A 13 2.34 13.48 -11.46
N ALA A 14 2.88 12.91 -10.38
CA ALA A 14 2.08 12.24 -9.36
C ALA A 14 1.21 13.23 -8.56
N MET A 15 1.70 14.43 -8.24
CA MET A 15 0.88 15.47 -7.60
C MET A 15 -0.24 15.96 -8.52
N ASP A 16 0.07 16.18 -9.80
CA ASP A 16 -0.88 16.65 -10.81
C ASP A 16 -2.00 15.63 -11.08
N ALA A 17 -1.69 14.33 -10.97
CA ALA A 17 -2.71 13.27 -11.09
C ALA A 17 -3.82 13.37 -10.02
N TYR A 18 -3.54 13.96 -8.85
CA TYR A 18 -4.47 14.01 -7.72
C TYR A 18 -5.08 15.38 -7.47
N ARG A 19 -4.49 16.47 -8.00
CA ARG A 19 -4.98 17.83 -7.73
C ARG A 19 -6.35 18.14 -8.36
N GLY A 20 -6.73 17.43 -9.42
CA GLY A 20 -7.97 17.68 -10.17
C GLY A 20 -8.01 19.07 -10.80
N GLU A 21 -9.16 19.74 -10.73
CA GLU A 21 -9.38 21.11 -11.25
C GLU A 21 -9.02 22.21 -10.23
N PHE A 22 -8.49 21.85 -9.06
CA PHE A 22 -8.19 22.79 -7.98
C PHE A 22 -6.77 23.36 -8.10
N ASP A 23 -6.58 24.54 -7.50
CA ASP A 23 -5.28 25.21 -7.36
C ASP A 23 -4.97 25.51 -5.87
N GLY A 24 -3.72 25.92 -5.60
CA GLY A 24 -3.30 26.41 -4.29
C GLY A 24 -3.37 25.36 -3.17
N GLU A 25 -3.85 25.75 -1.99
CA GLU A 25 -3.87 24.91 -0.80
C GLU A 25 -4.74 23.65 -0.96
N VAL A 26 -5.86 23.76 -1.67
CA VAL A 26 -6.78 22.62 -1.91
C VAL A 26 -6.11 21.59 -2.81
N ALA A 27 -5.47 22.04 -3.89
CA ALA A 27 -4.69 21.17 -4.78
C ALA A 27 -3.58 20.43 -4.02
N ALA A 28 -2.84 21.14 -3.18
CA ALA A 28 -1.77 20.56 -2.38
C ALA A 28 -2.31 19.52 -1.37
N ALA A 29 -3.41 19.82 -0.69
CA ALA A 29 -4.04 18.88 0.24
C ALA A 29 -4.52 17.61 -0.47
N LEU A 30 -5.18 17.74 -1.63
CA LEU A 30 -5.63 16.60 -2.43
C LEU A 30 -4.45 15.75 -2.92
N ALA A 31 -3.38 16.37 -3.40
CA ALA A 31 -2.16 15.67 -3.80
C ALA A 31 -1.57 14.85 -2.65
N VAL A 32 -1.47 15.43 -1.45
CA VAL A 32 -0.96 14.71 -0.27
C VAL A 32 -1.87 13.54 0.11
N VAL A 33 -3.19 13.72 0.09
CA VAL A 33 -4.15 12.65 0.41
C VAL A 33 -4.04 11.51 -0.61
N GLY A 34 -4.02 11.83 -1.91
CA GLY A 34 -3.89 10.84 -2.98
C GLY A 34 -2.60 10.04 -2.89
N LEU A 35 -1.47 10.72 -2.74
CA LEU A 35 -0.15 10.08 -2.56
C LEU A 35 -0.09 9.23 -1.29
N SER A 36 -0.75 9.67 -0.21
CA SER A 36 -0.80 8.89 1.04
C SER A 36 -1.65 7.63 0.88
N ALA A 37 -2.76 7.71 0.14
CA ALA A 37 -3.60 6.56 -0.18
C ALA A 37 -2.83 5.54 -1.05
N GLU A 38 -2.07 6.01 -2.04
CA GLU A 38 -1.24 5.15 -2.89
C GLU A 38 -0.16 4.43 -2.07
N ARG A 39 0.52 5.14 -1.17
CA ARG A 39 1.51 4.55 -0.26
C ARG A 39 0.87 3.51 0.67
N ALA A 40 -0.26 3.83 1.28
CA ALA A 40 -0.98 2.91 2.15
C ALA A 40 -1.44 1.65 1.39
N HIS A 41 -1.83 1.79 0.12
CA HIS A 41 -2.19 0.66 -0.73
C HIS A 41 -0.98 -0.25 -1.00
N LYS A 42 0.16 0.32 -1.42
CA LYS A 42 1.41 -0.42 -1.65
C LYS A 42 1.90 -1.14 -0.39
N GLU A 43 1.84 -0.48 0.76
CA GLU A 43 2.19 -1.10 2.05
C GLU A 43 1.24 -2.26 2.41
N ALA A 44 -0.05 -2.12 2.11
CA ALA A 44 -1.02 -3.19 2.32
C ALA A 44 -0.73 -4.40 1.41
N GLU A 45 -0.39 -4.19 0.14
CA GLU A 45 0.00 -5.27 -0.78
C GLU A 45 1.24 -6.03 -0.27
N ILE A 46 2.29 -5.29 0.09
CA ILE A 46 3.53 -5.89 0.64
C ILE A 46 3.23 -6.68 1.92
N ARG A 47 2.42 -6.12 2.83
CA ARG A 47 2.01 -6.81 4.06
C ARG A 47 1.29 -8.11 3.74
N ASP A 48 0.35 -8.08 2.79
CA ASP A 48 -0.46 -9.24 2.43
C ASP A 48 0.40 -10.34 1.78
N ASP A 49 1.37 -9.96 0.94
CA ASP A 49 2.38 -10.90 0.41
C ASP A 49 3.22 -11.51 1.52
N MET A 50 3.70 -10.70 2.47
CA MET A 50 4.47 -11.22 3.59
C MET A 50 3.66 -12.12 4.53
N ILE A 51 2.36 -11.87 4.69
CA ILE A 51 1.44 -12.77 5.39
C ILE A 51 1.40 -14.14 4.70
N ARG A 52 1.33 -14.17 3.35
CA ARG A 52 1.34 -15.42 2.58
C ARG A 52 2.65 -16.18 2.75
N VAL A 53 3.79 -15.50 2.58
CA VAL A 53 5.14 -16.09 2.75
C VAL A 53 5.31 -16.66 4.16
N ALA A 54 4.94 -15.90 5.19
CA ALA A 54 5.02 -16.36 6.57
C ALA A 54 4.10 -17.57 6.83
N HIS A 55 2.89 -17.59 6.27
CA HIS A 55 2.00 -18.74 6.40
C HIS A 55 2.56 -20.00 5.71
N GLN A 56 3.10 -19.86 4.49
CA GLN A 56 3.78 -20.94 3.77
C GLN A 56 4.98 -21.47 4.54
N SER A 57 5.62 -20.60 5.34
CA SER A 57 6.74 -20.94 6.23
C SER A 57 6.29 -21.55 7.57
N GLY A 58 4.99 -21.80 7.75
CA GLY A 58 4.43 -22.49 8.92
C GLY A 58 3.84 -21.57 10.00
N ALA A 59 3.76 -20.25 9.79
CA ALA A 59 3.10 -19.36 10.73
C ALA A 59 1.59 -19.66 10.81
N SER A 60 1.06 -19.73 12.04
CA SER A 60 -0.38 -19.93 12.24
C SER A 60 -1.18 -18.65 11.94
N LEU A 61 -2.43 -18.81 11.49
CA LEU A 61 -3.35 -17.68 11.27
C LEU A 61 -3.51 -16.78 12.51
N ARG A 62 -3.38 -17.36 13.72
CA ARG A 62 -3.44 -16.62 14.99
C ARG A 62 -2.21 -15.73 15.18
N GLN A 63 -1.01 -16.23 14.90
CA GLN A 63 0.22 -15.43 14.97
C GLN A 63 0.18 -14.29 13.96
N LEU A 64 -0.23 -14.60 12.72
CA LEU A 64 -0.36 -13.62 11.65
C LEU A 64 -1.33 -12.49 12.00
N ALA A 65 -2.54 -12.83 12.49
CA ALA A 65 -3.51 -11.83 12.96
C ALA A 65 -2.96 -10.95 14.09
N LYS A 66 -2.19 -11.53 15.01
CA LYS A 66 -1.59 -10.78 16.11
C LYS A 66 -0.55 -9.77 15.61
N VAL A 67 0.36 -10.17 14.70
CA VAL A 67 1.46 -9.30 14.26
C VAL A 67 1.03 -8.29 13.19
N SER A 68 0.04 -8.61 12.36
CA SER A 68 -0.47 -7.68 11.35
C SER A 68 -1.51 -6.70 11.90
N GLY A 69 -2.03 -6.94 13.11
CA GLY A 69 -3.16 -6.20 13.67
C GLY A 69 -4.49 -6.46 12.94
N LEU A 70 -4.51 -7.40 11.98
CA LEU A 70 -5.72 -7.72 11.20
C LEU A 70 -6.59 -8.76 11.91
N GLY A 71 -7.89 -8.70 11.63
CA GLY A 71 -8.82 -9.74 12.05
C GLY A 71 -8.52 -11.09 11.41
N ARG A 72 -8.83 -12.19 12.12
CA ARG A 72 -8.61 -13.56 11.64
C ARG A 72 -9.25 -13.81 10.26
N LYS A 73 -10.47 -13.30 10.03
CA LYS A 73 -11.18 -13.44 8.75
C LYS A 73 -10.40 -12.82 7.59
N THR A 74 -9.84 -11.63 7.79
CA THR A 74 -9.03 -10.92 6.79
C THR A 74 -7.75 -11.70 6.48
N VAL A 75 -7.06 -12.18 7.51
CA VAL A 75 -5.84 -12.99 7.34
C VAL A 75 -6.13 -14.29 6.58
N THR A 76 -7.24 -14.98 6.90
CA THR A 76 -7.68 -16.16 6.15
C THR A 76 -7.89 -15.84 4.68
N ALA A 77 -8.62 -14.76 4.36
CA ALA A 77 -8.89 -14.37 2.97
C ALA A 77 -7.60 -14.04 2.19
N ILE A 78 -6.63 -13.35 2.82
CA ILE A 78 -5.33 -13.03 2.20
C ILE A 78 -4.56 -14.31 1.83
N VAL A 79 -4.54 -15.28 2.75
CA VAL A 79 -3.88 -16.57 2.54
C VAL A 79 -4.57 -17.39 1.44
N GLU A 80 -5.90 -17.40 1.41
CA GLU A 80 -6.68 -18.15 0.42
C GLU A 80 -6.58 -17.55 -0.98
N ALA A 81 -6.54 -16.22 -1.11
CA ALA A 81 -6.38 -15.53 -2.39
C ALA A 81 -5.06 -15.88 -3.10
N GLY A 82 -4.02 -16.27 -2.35
CA GLY A 82 -2.74 -16.73 -2.92
C GLY A 82 -2.74 -18.19 -3.37
N ARG A 83 -3.77 -18.99 -3.04
CA ARG A 83 -3.85 -20.42 -3.39
C ARG A 83 -4.52 -20.69 -4.75
N THR A 84 -5.32 -19.76 -5.26
CA THR A 84 -6.06 -19.93 -6.52
C THR A 84 -5.23 -19.68 -7.79
N GLN A 85 -3.96 -19.30 -7.66
CA GLN A 85 -3.06 -19.01 -8.80
C GLN A 85 -2.13 -20.18 -9.17
N HIS A 86 -2.32 -21.37 -8.59
CA HIS A 86 -1.56 -22.59 -8.89
C HIS A 86 -2.47 -23.77 -9.19
#